data_AF-A0A2W7HW56-F1
#
_entry.id   AF-A0A2W7HW56-F1
#
_cell.length_a   1.000
_cell.length_b   1.000
_cell.length_c   1.000
_cell.angle_alpha   90.00
_cell.angle_beta   90.00
_cell.angle_gamma   90.00
#
_symmetry.space_group_name_H-M   'P 1'
#
loop_
_entity.id
_entity.type
_entity.pdbx_description
1 polymer ?
#
loop_
_entity_poly.entity_id
_entity_poly.type
_entity_poly.pdbx_seq_one_letter_code
_entity_poly.pdbx_strand_id
1 'polypeptide(L)' 'MKGKIGIAIIILGFLICLNPYWLIFGLPSFIIGGIILSISNMKFKTKLFWIISPIILWIPFTYLFFLASILFN' A
#
# COMPACT_ATOMS: atom_id res chain seq x y z
N MET A 1 16.19 2.27 10.61
CA MET A 1 14.85 2.39 11.27
C MET A 1 13.82 3.02 10.34
N LYS A 2 14.04 4.25 9.84
CA LYS A 2 13.11 4.98 8.94
C LYS A 2 12.57 4.17 7.75
N GLY A 3 13.42 3.42 7.05
CA GLY A 3 13.00 2.60 5.90
C GLY A 3 12.01 1.47 6.26
N LYS A 4 12.21 0.79 7.39
CA LYS A 4 11.28 -0.24 7.88
C LYS A 4 9.92 0.36 8.26
N ILE A 5 9.93 1.55 8.88
CA ILE A 5 8.71 2.29 9.24
C ILE A 5 7.94 2.71 7.98
N GLY A 6 8.65 3.25 6.96
CA GLY A 6 8.04 3.60 5.68
C GLY A 6 7.39 2.39 5.00
N ILE A 7 8.08 1.24 4.96
CA ILE A 7 7.52 -0.01 4.42
C ILE A 7 6.26 -0.44 5.19
N ALA A 8 6.28 -0.39 6.53
CA ALA A 8 5.12 -0.75 7.34
C ALA A 8 3.91 0.15 7.05
N ILE A 9 4.13 1.46 6.94
CA ILE A 9 3.07 2.43 6.60
C ILE A 9 2.52 2.19 5.19
N ILE A 10 3.39 1.91 4.21
CA ILE A 10 3.00 1.54 2.83
C ILE A 10 2.10 0.30 2.84
N ILE A 11 2.47 -0.74 3.59
CA ILE A 11 1.69 -1.98 3.70
C ILE A 11 0.34 -1.71 4.37
N LEU A 12 0.31 -0.94 5.45
CA LEU A 12 -0.95 -0.58 6.12
C LEU A 12 -1.86 0.26 5.21
N GLY A 13 -1.31 1.26 4.52
CA GLY A 13 -2.04 2.06 3.53
C GLY A 13 -2.62 1.20 2.41
N PHE A 14 -1.85 0.23 1.90
CA PHE A 14 -2.33 -0.73 0.91
C PHE A 14 -3.51 -1.56 1.43
N LEU A 15 -3.39 -2.14 2.63
CA LEU A 15 -4.45 -2.95 3.24
C LEU A 15 -5.74 -2.14 3.46
N ILE A 16 -5.62 -0.88 3.89
CA ILE A 16 -6.75 0.04 4.03
C ILE A 16 -7.40 0.31 2.66
N CYS A 17 -6.58 0.55 1.62
CA CYS A 17 -7.07 0.78 0.26
C CYS A 17 -7.75 -0.44 -0.38
N LEU A 18 -7.59 -1.66 0.14
CA LEU A 18 -8.28 -2.84 -0.40
C LEU A 18 -9.79 -2.71 -0.35
N ASN A 19 -10.31 -1.96 0.62
CA ASN A 19 -11.68 -1.50 0.61
C ASN A 19 -11.75 -0.16 -0.17
N PRO A 20 -12.42 -0.11 -1.34
CA PRO A 20 -12.49 1.11 -2.15
C PRO A 20 -13.13 2.30 -1.41
N TYR A 21 -14.03 2.03 -0.46
CA TYR A 21 -14.65 3.08 0.36
C TYR A 21 -13.66 3.76 1.31
N TRP A 22 -12.51 3.12 1.59
CA TRP A 22 -11.49 3.61 2.51
C TRP A 22 -10.27 4.22 1.79
N LEU A 23 -10.34 4.37 0.46
CA LEU A 23 -9.29 5.03 -0.34
C LEU A 23 -8.92 6.41 0.21
N ILE A 24 -9.88 7.16 0.75
CA ILE A 24 -9.64 8.50 1.31
C ILE A 24 -8.68 8.49 2.51
N PHE A 25 -8.56 7.36 3.22
CA PHE A 25 -7.63 7.18 4.34
C PHE A 25 -6.37 6.41 3.93
N GLY A 26 -6.52 5.44 3.04
CA GLY A 26 -5.41 4.60 2.59
C GLY A 26 -4.44 5.34 1.66
N LEU A 27 -4.95 6.19 0.75
CA LEU A 27 -4.11 6.92 -0.22
C LEU A 27 -3.16 7.93 0.47
N PRO A 28 -3.62 8.77 1.43
CA PRO A 28 -2.70 9.62 2.20
C PRO A 28 -1.66 8.82 2.99
N SER A 29 -2.08 7.72 3.63
CA SER A 29 -1.18 6.84 4.37
C SER A 29 -0.09 6.27 3.46
N PHE A 30 -0.46 5.84 2.25
CA PHE A 30 0.45 5.35 1.24
C PHE A 30 1.49 6.40 0.81
N ILE A 31 1.04 7.63 0.56
CA ILE A 31 1.92 8.76 0.19
C ILE A 31 2.91 9.06 1.33
N ILE A 32 2.44 9.11 2.57
CA ILE A 32 3.29 9.34 3.75
C ILE A 32 4.36 8.24 3.86
N GLY A 33 3.96 6.97 3.73
CA GLY A 33 4.90 5.85 3.74
C GLY A 33 5.93 5.93 2.61
N GLY A 34 5.49 6.31 1.40
CA GLY A 34 6.36 6.53 0.23
C GLY A 34 7.37 7.65 0.44
N ILE A 35 6.97 8.77 1.04
CA ILE A 35 7.87 9.89 1.39
C ILE A 35 8.90 9.42 2.43
N ILE A 36 8.47 8.77 3.50
CA ILE A 36 9.35 8.25 4.57
C ILE A 36 10.35 7.23 4.00
N LEU A 37 9.91 6.36 3.10
CA LEU A 37 10.78 5.39 2.45
C LEU A 37 11.77 6.08 1.49
N SER A 38 11.33 7.12 0.79
CA SER A 38 12.16 7.90 -0.14
C SER A 38 13.32 8.61 0.55
N ILE A 39 13.09 9.19 1.73
CA ILE A 39 14.13 9.85 2.55
C ILE A 39 15.04 8.86 3.32
N SER A 40 14.79 7.55 3.24
CA SER A 40 15.59 6.55 3.94
C SER A 40 16.89 6.22 3.19
N ASN A 41 17.89 5.67 3.89
CA ASN A 41 19.16 5.23 3.29
C ASN A 41 19.07 3.88 2.53
N MET A 42 17.88 3.42 2.17
CA MET A 42 17.70 2.16 1.42
C MET A 42 18.13 2.30 -0.04
N LYS A 43 18.49 1.16 -0.67
CA LYS A 43 18.82 1.13 -2.10
C LYS A 43 17.62 1.57 -2.95
N PHE A 44 17.88 2.33 -4.01
CA PHE A 44 16.85 2.86 -4.91
C PHE A 44 15.91 1.77 -5.46
N LYS A 45 16.48 0.63 -5.91
CA LYS A 45 15.70 -0.52 -6.39
C LYS A 45 14.71 -1.04 -5.35
N THR A 46 15.12 -1.11 -4.08
CA THR A 46 14.26 -1.56 -2.99
C THR A 46 13.15 -0.55 -2.71
N LYS A 47 13.45 0.75 -2.74
CA LYS A 47 12.43 1.81 -2.59
C LYS A 47 11.35 1.71 -3.67
N LEU A 48 11.77 1.64 -4.93
CA LEU A 48 10.89 1.48 -6.08
C LEU A 48 10.02 0.24 -5.96
N PHE A 49 10.62 -0.91 -5.61
CA PHE A 49 9.88 -2.14 -5.43
C PHE A 49 8.74 -1.98 -4.41
N TRP A 50 9.01 -1.40 -3.25
CA TRP A 50 8.00 -1.23 -2.21
C TRP A 50 6.95 -0.17 -2.52
N ILE A 51 7.27 0.86 -3.29
CA ILE A 51 6.29 1.89 -3.71
C ILE A 51 5.43 1.39 -4.88
N ILE A 52 6.00 0.63 -5.81
CA ILE A 52 5.30 0.19 -7.01
C ILE A 52 4.47 -1.07 -6.75
N SER A 53 4.98 -2.03 -5.99
CA SER A 53 4.29 -3.32 -5.76
C SER A 53 2.84 -3.14 -5.28
N PRO A 54 2.54 -2.28 -4.30
CA PRO A 54 1.18 -2.11 -3.82
C PRO A 54 0.25 -1.48 -4.86
N ILE A 55 0.76 -0.58 -5.72
CA ILE A 55 -0.02 0.05 -6.80
C ILE A 55 -0.44 -1.02 -7.82
N ILE A 56 0.50 -1.89 -8.21
CA ILE A 56 0.22 -3.00 -9.15
C ILE A 56 -0.70 -4.03 -8.52
N LEU A 57 -0.46 -4.38 -7.25
CA LEU A 57 -1.25 -5.39 -6.52
C LEU A 57 -2.64 -4.89 -6.13
N TRP A 58 -2.90 -3.59 -6.14
CA TRP A 58 -4.19 -3.04 -5.71
C TRP A 58 -5.34 -3.55 -6.56
N ILE A 59 -5.18 -3.58 -7.89
CA ILE A 59 -6.22 -4.04 -8.82
C ILE A 59 -6.64 -5.50 -8.56
N PRO A 60 -5.73 -6.49 -8.60
CA PRO A 60 -6.11 -7.89 -8.37
C PRO A 60 -6.66 -8.13 -6.97
N PHE A 61 -6.11 -7.48 -5.94
CA PHE A 61 -6.61 -7.66 -4.57
C PHE A 61 -7.97 -7.00 -4.34
N THR A 62 -8.24 -5.85 -4.98
CA THR A 62 -9.56 -5.21 -4.92
C THR A 62 -10.62 -6.07 -5.61
N TYR A 63 -10.28 -6.69 -6.75
CA TYR A 63 -11.15 -7.67 -7.41
C TYR A 63 -11.45 -8.88 -6.51
N LEU A 64 -10.41 -9.43 -5.86
CA LEU A 64 -10.58 -10.52 -4.90
C LEU A 64 -11.44 -10.10 -3.71
N PHE A 65 -11.30 -8.87 -3.21
CA PHE A 65 -12.14 -8.33 -2.14
C PHE A 65 -13.62 -8.29 -2.54
N PHE A 66 -13.92 -7.78 -3.73
CA PHE A 66 -15.30 -7.78 -4.25
C PHE A 66 -15.84 -9.18 -4.44
N LEU A 67 -15.06 -10.10 -5.03
CA LEU A 67 -15.47 -11.49 -5.21
C LEU A 67 -15.80 -12.16 -3.86
N ALA A 68 -14.94 -11.98 -2.86
CA ALA A 68 -15.20 -12.47 -1.51
C ALA A 68 -16.47 -11.84 -0.92
N SER A 69 -16.68 -10.53 -1.08
CA SER A 69 -17.87 -9.84 -0.56
C SER A 69 -19.18 -10.33 -1.18
N ILE A 70 -19.15 -10.83 -2.42
CA ILE A 70 -20.31 -11.41 -3.10
C ILE A 70 -20.56 -12.85 -2.63
N LEU A 71 -19.51 -13.63 -2.40
CA LEU A 71 -19.63 -15.04 -2.00
C LEU A 71 -20.09 -15.23 -0.55
N PHE A 72 -19.84 -14.26 0.32
CA PHE A 72 -20.14 -14.34 1.76
C PHE A 72 -21.29 -13.40 2.21
N ASN A 73 -21.97 -12.74 1.28
CA ASN A 73 -23.26 -12.07 1.50
C ASN A 73 -24.41 -12.97 1.05
#